data_AF-A0AAV6BEQ7-F1
#
_entry.id   AF-A0AAV6BEQ7-F1
#
_cell.length_a   1.000
_cell.length_b   1.000
_cell.length_c   1.000
_cell.angle_alpha   90.00
_cell.angle_beta   90.00
_cell.angle_gamma   90.00
#
_symmetry.space_group_name_H-M   'P 1'
#
loop_
_entity.id
_entity.type
_entity.pdbx_description
1 polymer ?
#
loop_
_entity_poly.entity_id
_entity_poly.type
_entity_poly.pdbx_seq_one_letter_code
_entity_poly.pdbx_strand_id
1 'polypeptide(L)'
;MKSAGWIVLLSLGVLTSHASGFPLRASDTRNDGGGSVTLAWTPPPRPPAQWIVYRSEPGQPFAPIDTIGGELAGYTDEQSVNHAVRNGVPYRYRLVPLPEDTTLLSDVSPAATPHVSWFDTGKLNVFIVITLFLGLVLYYIRQAERGKVWNFRPIAGLIAIEEAIGRSTEMGKGVLYVPGVQDIDDIQTIASMIILGKVARMTAKYETPLLVPANSPAVYTVADEVVKGAYSDVGRADAYRADNVRYITSEQFAYVAAVNGMMLRDRPAANLFLGAFFAESLLLAETGHETGAIQIAGTANVHQLPFFVVACDYTLIGEEYYAASAYLSKDAKLLGSLKASDTVKIALVVTIVVASILLTLGLPGLAEFFATQ
;
A
#
# COMPACT_ATOMS: atom_id res chain seq x y z
N MET A 1 50.25 71.59 -13.96
CA MET A 1 50.85 71.99 -12.66
C MET A 1 49.84 71.66 -11.56
N LYS A 2 50.17 70.72 -10.67
CA LYS A 2 50.24 70.86 -9.19
C LYS A 2 48.95 71.39 -8.54
N SER A 3 48.36 70.86 -7.47
CA SER A 3 48.74 69.82 -6.51
C SER A 3 47.67 69.80 -5.39
N ALA A 4 47.39 68.60 -4.86
CA ALA A 4 47.18 68.26 -3.45
C ALA A 4 46.11 68.94 -2.57
N GLY A 5 45.39 68.10 -1.83
CA GLY A 5 44.59 68.47 -0.66
C GLY A 5 43.67 67.35 -0.16
N TRP A 6 44.23 66.20 0.27
CA TRP A 6 43.49 65.12 0.91
C TRP A 6 43.23 65.45 2.39
N ILE A 7 41.98 65.37 2.83
CA ILE A 7 41.59 65.41 4.25
C ILE A 7 41.49 63.97 4.75
N VAL A 8 42.39 63.64 5.68
CA VAL A 8 42.38 62.40 6.46
C VAL A 8 41.38 62.57 7.60
N LEU A 9 40.35 61.73 7.64
CA LEU A 9 39.49 61.55 8.80
C LEU A 9 39.68 60.13 9.31
N LEU A 10 40.39 60.02 10.43
CA LEU A 10 40.53 58.81 11.23
C LEU A 10 39.14 58.34 11.68
N SER A 11 38.67 57.21 11.16
CA SER A 11 37.68 56.38 11.85
C SER A 11 38.41 55.21 12.50
N LEU A 12 38.35 55.20 13.83
CA LEU A 12 38.88 54.17 14.72
C LEU A 12 38.61 52.76 14.19
N GLY A 13 39.69 51.98 14.06
CA GLY A 13 39.61 50.55 13.86
C GLY A 13 38.90 49.91 15.06
N VAL A 14 37.74 49.31 14.80
CA VAL A 14 37.21 48.24 15.63
C VAL A 14 37.99 46.99 15.25
N LEU A 15 39.06 46.76 15.99
CA LEU A 15 39.72 45.45 16.08
C LEU A 15 38.80 44.51 16.87
N THR A 16 37.90 43.79 16.19
CA THR A 16 37.39 42.53 16.74
C THR A 16 38.34 41.41 16.31
N SER A 17 39.19 41.02 17.25
CA SER A 17 40.19 39.97 17.10
C SER A 17 39.54 38.57 16.98
N HIS A 18 39.81 37.93 15.84
CA HIS A 18 40.12 36.51 15.64
C HIS A 18 39.18 35.45 16.25
N ALA A 19 38.25 34.94 15.45
CA ALA A 19 37.85 33.54 15.54
C ALA A 19 38.72 32.76 14.54
N SER A 20 39.66 31.97 15.04
CA SER A 20 40.42 31.00 14.24
C SER A 20 39.54 29.78 13.99
N GLY A 21 38.48 29.96 13.20
CA GLY A 21 37.55 28.88 12.87
C GLY A 21 37.73 28.37 11.45
N PHE A 22 37.44 27.09 11.25
CA PHE A 22 37.23 26.55 9.91
C PHE A 22 35.79 26.88 9.46
N PRO A 23 35.56 27.06 8.13
CA PRO A 23 34.26 27.47 7.64
C PRO A 23 33.22 26.36 7.77
N LEU A 24 32.11 26.66 8.46
CA LEU A 24 30.93 25.81 8.53
C LEU A 24 29.86 26.30 7.54
N ARG A 25 29.39 25.40 6.67
CA ARG A 25 28.29 25.68 5.74
C ARG A 25 27.03 24.98 6.21
N ALA A 26 25.94 25.74 6.27
CA ALA A 26 24.60 25.22 6.49
C ALA A 26 23.77 25.54 5.25
N SER A 27 23.02 24.55 4.75
CA SER A 27 22.11 24.71 3.61
C SER A 27 20.87 23.88 3.81
N ASP A 28 19.77 24.33 3.21
CA ASP A 28 18.54 23.54 3.09
C ASP A 28 18.84 22.15 2.50
N THR A 29 18.26 21.12 3.11
CA THR A 29 18.43 19.74 2.64
C THR A 29 17.59 19.54 1.38
N ARG A 30 18.20 19.04 0.31
CA ARG A 30 17.46 18.79 -0.93
C ARG A 30 16.50 17.61 -0.77
N ASN A 31 15.37 17.66 -1.48
CA ASN A 31 14.39 16.57 -1.58
C ASN A 31 13.70 16.20 -0.24
N ASP A 32 13.59 17.15 0.69
CA ASP A 32 12.94 16.93 1.98
C ASP A 32 11.60 17.69 2.12
N GLY A 33 10.89 17.44 3.23
CA GLY A 33 9.65 18.13 3.57
C GLY A 33 9.82 19.53 4.16
N GLY A 34 10.98 20.18 4.00
CA GLY A 34 11.32 21.45 4.66
C GLY A 34 11.55 21.32 6.16
N GLY A 35 12.00 20.14 6.60
CA GLY A 35 12.15 19.75 8.00
C GLY A 35 13.59 19.46 8.39
N SER A 36 14.56 19.78 7.54
CA SER A 36 15.96 19.50 7.81
C SER A 36 16.92 20.53 7.23
N VAL A 37 18.09 20.65 7.86
CA VAL A 37 19.20 21.48 7.38
C VAL A 37 20.47 20.63 7.33
N THR A 38 21.12 20.60 6.18
CA THR A 38 22.38 19.88 6.00
C THR A 38 23.56 20.80 6.29
N LEU A 39 24.42 20.35 7.21
CA LEU A 39 25.70 20.96 7.56
C LEU A 39 26.84 20.24 6.85
N ALA A 40 27.79 21.02 6.34
CA ALA A 40 29.03 20.50 5.76
C ALA A 40 30.21 21.39 6.15
N TRP A 41 31.33 20.78 6.51
CA TRP A 41 32.58 21.48 6.82
C TRP A 41 33.78 20.67 6.34
N THR A 42 34.94 21.32 6.32
CA THR A 42 36.22 20.63 6.08
C THR A 42 36.85 20.31 7.43
N PRO A 43 37.01 19.02 7.80
CA PRO A 43 37.62 18.66 9.06
C PRO A 43 39.05 19.20 9.18
N PRO A 44 39.47 19.68 10.36
CA PRO A 44 40.84 20.12 10.57
C PRO A 44 41.82 18.92 10.49
N PRO A 45 43.12 19.13 10.19
CA PRO A 45 44.11 18.05 10.05
C PRO A 45 44.25 17.14 11.27
N ARG A 46 43.87 17.63 12.46
CA ARG A 46 43.73 16.86 13.70
C ARG A 46 42.36 17.14 14.29
N PRO A 47 41.33 16.35 13.93
CA PRO A 47 40.00 16.55 14.50
C PRO A 47 39.98 16.20 15.99
N PRO A 48 39.09 16.83 16.78
CA PRO A 48 38.81 16.42 18.16
C PRO A 48 38.17 15.02 18.18
N ALA A 49 37.95 14.46 19.36
CA ALA A 49 37.25 13.17 19.47
C ALA A 49 35.77 13.29 19.08
N GLN A 50 35.13 14.41 19.45
CA GLN A 50 33.73 14.67 19.18
C GLN A 50 33.49 16.16 18.91
N TRP A 51 32.40 16.45 18.21
CA TRP A 51 31.85 17.79 18.03
C TRP A 51 30.49 17.91 18.72
N ILE A 52 30.23 19.03 19.37
CA ILE A 52 28.88 19.41 19.79
C ILE A 52 28.32 20.38 18.75
N VAL A 53 27.16 20.03 18.19
CA VAL A 53 26.44 20.85 17.24
C VAL A 53 25.57 21.83 18.01
N TYR A 54 25.80 23.12 17.83
CA TYR A 54 24.97 24.19 18.37
C TYR A 54 24.10 24.80 17.29
N ARG A 55 22.85 25.12 17.65
CA ARG A 55 21.87 25.79 16.79
C ARG A 55 21.32 27.04 17.48
N SER A 56 21.10 28.10 16.70
CA SER A 56 20.44 29.34 17.13
C SER A 56 19.28 29.67 16.18
N GLU A 57 18.13 29.99 16.76
CA GLU A 57 16.98 30.58 16.08
C GLU A 57 17.12 32.12 16.07
N PRO A 58 16.39 32.84 15.18
CA PRO A 58 16.44 34.30 15.13
C PRO A 58 16.05 34.90 16.48
N GLY A 59 16.99 35.62 17.11
CA GLY A 59 16.78 36.26 18.41
C GLY A 59 16.97 35.36 19.63
N GLN A 60 17.37 34.09 19.46
CA GLN A 60 17.65 33.14 20.55
C GLN A 60 19.16 32.82 20.64
N PRO A 61 19.69 32.55 21.84
CA PRO A 61 21.08 32.13 22.01
C PRO A 61 21.32 30.74 21.38
N PHE A 62 22.59 30.40 21.13
CA PHE A 62 22.97 29.07 20.66
C PHE A 62 22.73 28.02 21.75
N ALA A 63 21.99 26.96 21.42
CA ALA A 63 21.76 25.80 22.26
C ALA A 63 22.37 24.54 21.63
N PRO A 64 22.92 23.61 22.43
CA PRO A 64 23.43 22.34 21.91
C PRO A 64 22.26 21.47 21.45
N ILE A 65 22.36 20.88 20.26
CA ILE A 65 21.32 20.02 19.68
C ILE A 65 21.75 18.55 19.58
N ASP A 66 23.05 18.29 19.40
CA ASP A 66 23.57 16.92 19.25
C ASP A 66 25.09 16.85 19.49
N THR A 67 25.60 15.65 19.73
CA THR A 67 27.04 15.34 19.82
C THR A 67 27.41 14.30 18.78
N ILE A 68 28.35 14.63 17.90
CA ILE A 68 28.73 13.82 16.74
C ILE A 68 30.21 13.42 16.78
N GLY A 69 30.59 12.38 16.05
CA GLY A 69 31.99 11.93 15.93
C GLY A 69 32.90 12.97 15.29
N GLY A 70 34.13 13.07 15.77
CA GLY A 70 35.11 14.07 15.35
C GLY A 70 35.55 13.96 13.88
N GLU A 71 35.56 12.74 13.36
CA GLU A 71 35.92 12.38 11.98
C GLU A 71 34.87 12.76 10.93
N LEU A 72 33.66 13.14 11.36
CA LEU A 72 32.59 13.51 10.44
C LEU A 72 32.90 14.86 9.76
N ALA A 73 32.43 14.99 8.52
CA ALA A 73 32.53 16.19 7.70
C ALA A 73 31.16 16.78 7.32
N GLY A 74 30.08 16.16 7.81
CA GLY A 74 28.71 16.59 7.56
C GLY A 74 27.76 16.06 8.63
N TYR A 75 26.64 16.76 8.79
CA TYR A 75 25.58 16.45 9.74
C TYR A 75 24.26 16.98 9.20
N THR A 76 23.19 16.20 9.28
CA THR A 76 21.85 16.67 8.92
C THR A 76 21.06 16.90 10.20
N ASP A 77 20.69 18.15 10.49
CA ASP A 77 19.75 18.49 11.56
C ASP A 77 18.35 18.15 11.06
N GLU A 78 17.80 17.03 11.50
CA GLU A 78 16.45 16.55 11.17
C GLU A 78 15.54 16.59 12.40
N GLN A 79 14.24 16.39 12.20
CA GLN A 79 13.26 16.35 13.29
C GLN A 79 13.61 15.27 14.33
N SER A 80 14.13 15.69 15.48
CA SER A 80 14.41 14.85 16.64
C SER A 80 13.32 15.01 17.71
N VAL A 81 13.16 14.00 18.57
CA VAL A 81 12.13 13.94 19.63
C VAL A 81 12.16 15.19 20.54
N ASN A 82 13.33 15.82 20.71
CA ASN A 82 13.50 16.97 21.59
C ASN A 82 13.55 18.32 20.84
N HIS A 83 13.89 18.33 19.55
CA HIS A 83 14.19 19.53 18.77
C HIS A 83 13.72 19.36 17.32
N ALA A 84 12.79 20.22 16.88
CA ALA A 84 12.26 20.19 15.51
C ALA A 84 12.74 21.40 14.70
N VAL A 85 13.32 21.14 13.54
CA VAL A 85 13.59 22.14 12.51
C VAL A 85 12.26 22.54 11.87
N ARG A 86 11.97 23.84 11.84
CA ARG A 86 10.70 24.37 11.31
C ARG A 86 10.92 25.02 9.94
N ASN A 87 10.09 24.62 8.97
CA ASN A 87 10.05 25.21 7.64
C ASN A 87 9.93 26.76 7.71
N GLY A 88 10.75 27.45 6.93
CA GLY A 88 10.73 28.92 6.84
C GLY A 88 11.41 29.66 8.00
N VAL A 89 11.98 28.97 8.98
CA VAL A 89 12.74 29.59 10.08
C VAL A 89 14.24 29.58 9.74
N PRO A 90 14.93 30.73 9.72
CA PRO A 90 16.36 30.78 9.46
C PRO A 90 17.17 30.33 10.68
N TYR A 91 17.93 29.25 10.56
CA TYR A 91 18.80 28.72 11.61
C TYR A 91 20.26 29.04 11.35
N ARG A 92 21.03 29.25 12.44
CA ARG A 92 22.49 29.37 12.39
C ARG A 92 23.12 28.28 13.23
N TYR A 93 24.27 27.78 12.78
CA TYR A 93 24.96 26.66 13.41
C TYR A 93 26.40 27.02 13.79
N ARG A 94 26.93 26.31 14.78
CA ARG A 94 28.34 26.36 15.19
C ARG A 94 28.75 25.00 15.74
N LEU A 95 29.95 24.54 15.43
CA LEU A 95 30.55 23.34 16.02
C LEU A 95 31.54 23.71 17.12
N VAL A 96 31.45 23.00 18.24
CA VAL A 96 32.36 23.14 19.38
C VAL A 96 33.05 21.80 19.63
N PRO A 97 34.40 21.75 19.69
CA PRO A 97 35.14 20.51 19.93
C PRO A 97 34.98 20.02 21.37
N LEU A 98 35.04 18.70 21.57
CA LEU A 98 35.13 18.05 22.88
C LEU A 98 36.40 17.17 22.96
N PRO A 99 37.29 17.36 23.95
CA PRO A 99 37.30 18.41 24.98
C PRO A 99 37.48 19.83 24.40
N GLU A 100 37.05 20.84 25.17
CA GLU A 100 36.97 22.22 24.69
C GLU A 100 38.37 22.78 24.34
N ASP A 101 38.56 23.06 23.05
CA ASP A 101 39.76 23.67 22.49
C ASP A 101 39.35 24.88 21.64
N THR A 102 39.69 26.07 22.11
CA THR A 102 39.33 27.33 21.46
C THR A 102 39.98 27.51 20.08
N THR A 103 41.01 26.72 19.76
CA THR A 103 41.68 26.75 18.45
C THR A 103 40.96 25.93 17.38
N LEU A 104 39.99 25.10 17.77
CA LEU A 104 39.23 24.19 16.90
C LEU A 104 37.74 24.56 16.81
N LEU A 105 37.32 25.74 17.28
CA LEU A 105 35.94 26.24 17.15
C LEU A 105 35.60 26.54 15.69
N SER A 106 34.40 26.18 15.21
CA SER A 106 33.98 26.61 13.87
C SER A 106 33.54 28.07 13.83
N ASP A 107 33.55 28.66 12.64
CA ASP A 107 32.81 29.89 12.39
C ASP A 107 31.30 29.66 12.55
N VAL A 108 30.55 30.73 12.84
CA VAL A 108 29.08 30.70 12.79
C VAL A 108 28.65 30.60 11.33
N SER A 109 27.84 29.60 11.01
CA SER A 109 27.33 29.42 9.65
C SER A 109 26.48 30.61 9.21
N PRO A 110 26.41 30.90 7.90
CA PRO A 110 25.32 31.70 7.35
C PRO A 110 23.96 31.12 7.78
N ALA A 111 22.93 31.97 7.82
CA ALA A 111 21.59 31.51 8.14
C ALA A 111 21.07 30.60 7.02
N ALA A 112 20.68 29.38 7.37
CA ALA A 112 20.05 28.42 6.48
C ALA A 112 18.57 28.33 6.81
N THR A 113 17.73 28.55 5.81
CA THR A 113 16.27 28.44 5.95
C THR A 113 15.84 27.16 5.25
N PRO A 114 15.24 26.19 5.97
CA PRO A 114 14.72 24.99 5.36
C PRO A 114 13.45 25.33 4.55
N HIS A 115 13.32 24.74 3.36
CA HIS A 115 12.19 24.95 2.48
C HIS A 115 11.61 23.62 2.01
N VAL A 116 10.27 23.55 1.90
CA VAL A 116 9.60 22.35 1.38
C VAL A 116 9.99 22.13 -0.08
N SER A 117 10.63 20.99 -0.34
CA SER A 117 10.83 20.50 -1.70
C SER A 117 9.55 19.81 -2.18
N TRP A 118 8.78 20.45 -3.07
CA TRP A 118 7.56 19.87 -3.64
C TRP A 118 7.82 18.63 -4.51
N PHE A 119 9.04 18.50 -5.03
CA PHE A 119 9.44 17.36 -5.86
C PHE A 119 10.75 16.77 -5.36
N ASP A 120 10.70 15.49 -5.00
CA ASP A 120 11.88 14.69 -4.69
C ASP A 120 12.48 14.17 -6.01
N THR A 121 13.57 14.79 -6.44
CA THR A 121 14.30 14.40 -7.65
C THR A 121 14.94 13.02 -7.55
N GLY A 122 15.17 12.49 -6.34
CA GLY A 122 15.65 11.12 -6.12
C GLY A 122 14.60 10.06 -6.43
N LYS A 123 13.31 10.42 -6.37
CA LYS A 123 12.17 9.53 -6.67
C LYS A 123 11.56 9.75 -8.06
N LEU A 124 12.28 10.41 -8.97
CA LEU A 124 11.80 10.70 -10.31
C LEU A 124 11.43 9.42 -11.09
N ASN A 125 12.20 8.35 -10.91
CA ASN A 125 11.92 7.03 -11.48
C ASN A 125 10.54 6.47 -11.04
N VAL A 126 10.22 6.56 -9.75
CA VAL A 126 8.92 6.15 -9.19
C VAL A 126 7.79 6.97 -9.80
N PHE A 127 7.98 8.29 -9.92
CA PHE A 127 7.00 9.18 -10.54
C PHE A 127 6.71 8.80 -12.01
N ILE A 128 7.76 8.50 -12.78
CA ILE A 128 7.63 8.07 -14.19
C ILE A 128 6.85 6.75 -14.27
N VAL A 129 7.21 5.76 -13.45
CA VAL A 129 6.54 4.44 -13.45
C VAL A 129 5.07 4.56 -13.05
N ILE A 130 4.75 5.32 -12.01
CA ILE A 130 3.36 5.55 -11.58
C ILE A 130 2.56 6.28 -12.67
N THR A 131 3.14 7.30 -13.30
CA THR A 131 2.47 8.05 -14.37
C THR A 131 2.20 7.16 -15.58
N LEU A 132 3.17 6.32 -15.96
CA LEU A 132 3.00 5.36 -17.04
C LEU A 132 1.94 4.31 -16.71
N PHE A 133 1.93 3.80 -15.47
CA PHE A 133 0.90 2.87 -14.98
C PHE A 133 -0.49 3.48 -15.07
N LEU A 134 -0.68 4.70 -14.54
CA LEU A 134 -1.96 5.40 -14.58
C LEU A 134 -2.40 5.68 -16.02
N GLY A 135 -1.48 6.11 -16.88
CA GLY A 135 -1.74 6.31 -18.30
C GLY A 135 -2.20 5.05 -19.00
N LEU A 136 -1.59 3.90 -18.70
CA LEU A 136 -1.97 2.61 -19.26
C LEU A 136 -3.35 2.13 -18.76
N VAL A 137 -3.64 2.29 -17.47
CA VAL A 137 -4.96 1.99 -16.90
C VAL A 137 -6.04 2.82 -17.58
N LEU A 138 -5.86 4.14 -17.67
CA LEU A 138 -6.81 5.02 -18.34
C LEU A 138 -6.96 4.72 -19.84
N TYR A 139 -5.86 4.33 -20.50
CA TYR A 139 -5.88 3.90 -21.90
C TYR A 139 -6.74 2.65 -22.09
N TYR A 140 -6.55 1.61 -21.28
CA TYR A 140 -7.33 0.38 -21.39
C TYR A 140 -8.78 0.57 -20.97
N ILE A 141 -9.07 1.32 -19.91
CA ILE A 141 -10.45 1.65 -19.54
C ILE A 141 -11.17 2.34 -20.71
N ARG A 142 -10.57 3.38 -21.31
CA ARG A 142 -11.16 4.05 -22.50
C ARG A 142 -11.33 3.11 -23.68
N GLN A 143 -10.42 2.16 -23.88
CA GLN A 143 -10.52 1.18 -24.94
C GLN A 143 -11.67 0.18 -24.68
N ALA A 144 -11.91 -0.19 -23.41
CA ALA A 144 -13.03 -1.04 -23.00
C ALA A 144 -14.36 -0.34 -23.23
N GLU A 145 -14.46 0.92 -22.79
CA GLU A 145 -15.66 1.76 -22.94
C GLU A 145 -16.01 2.00 -24.41
N ARG A 146 -15.02 1.99 -25.31
CA ARG A 146 -15.22 2.05 -26.78
C ARG A 146 -15.68 0.73 -27.41
N GLY A 147 -15.95 -0.30 -26.60
CA GLY A 147 -16.50 -1.58 -27.06
C GLY A 147 -15.46 -2.59 -27.51
N LYS A 148 -14.16 -2.36 -27.24
CA LYS A 148 -13.17 -3.40 -27.51
C LYS A 148 -13.34 -4.53 -26.50
N VAL A 149 -13.59 -5.73 -27.00
CA VAL A 149 -13.68 -6.94 -26.19
C VAL A 149 -12.32 -7.64 -26.22
N TRP A 150 -11.76 -7.90 -25.05
CA TRP A 150 -10.58 -8.75 -24.93
C TRP A 150 -11.00 -10.16 -24.51
N ASN A 151 -10.31 -11.15 -25.08
CA ASN A 151 -10.46 -12.53 -24.66
C ASN A 151 -9.57 -12.75 -23.44
N PHE A 152 -10.18 -12.93 -22.28
CA PHE A 152 -9.48 -13.34 -21.08
C PHE A 152 -9.60 -14.86 -20.87
N ARG A 153 -8.64 -15.46 -20.17
CA ARG A 153 -8.64 -16.91 -19.86
C ARG A 153 -9.89 -17.25 -19.04
N PRO A 154 -10.69 -18.27 -19.38
CA PRO A 154 -11.79 -18.67 -18.51
C PRO A 154 -11.28 -19.12 -17.14
N ILE A 155 -11.93 -18.68 -16.07
CA ILE A 155 -11.58 -19.06 -14.70
C ILE A 155 -12.45 -20.25 -14.31
N ALA A 156 -11.84 -21.42 -14.11
CA ALA A 156 -12.56 -22.69 -13.91
C ALA A 156 -13.53 -22.62 -12.72
N GLY A 157 -13.08 -22.10 -11.57
CA GLY A 157 -13.93 -21.95 -10.39
C GLY A 157 -15.16 -21.07 -10.60
N LEU A 158 -15.07 -20.08 -11.50
CA LEU A 158 -16.20 -19.20 -11.81
C LEU A 158 -17.29 -19.90 -12.64
N ILE A 159 -16.86 -20.74 -13.59
CA ILE A 159 -17.76 -21.56 -14.40
C ILE A 159 -18.44 -22.63 -13.52
N ALA A 160 -17.67 -23.23 -12.61
CA ALA A 160 -18.16 -24.23 -11.68
C ALA A 160 -19.27 -23.70 -10.75
N ILE A 161 -19.35 -22.39 -10.47
CA ILE A 161 -20.42 -21.82 -9.65
C ILE A 161 -21.79 -22.04 -10.31
N GLU A 162 -21.91 -21.81 -11.63
CA GLU A 162 -23.18 -22.00 -12.32
C GLU A 162 -23.61 -23.48 -12.30
N GLU A 163 -22.64 -24.40 -12.49
CA GLU A 163 -22.86 -25.85 -12.40
C GLU A 163 -23.26 -26.29 -10.99
N ALA A 164 -22.57 -25.78 -9.96
CA ALA A 164 -22.84 -26.11 -8.56
C ALA A 164 -24.26 -25.71 -8.14
N ILE A 165 -24.74 -24.53 -8.56
CA ILE A 165 -26.10 -24.06 -8.29
C ILE A 165 -27.12 -24.89 -9.08
N GLY A 166 -26.82 -25.23 -10.34
CA GLY A 166 -27.66 -26.13 -11.15
C GLY A 166 -27.87 -27.48 -10.47
N ARG A 167 -26.78 -28.13 -10.05
CA ARG A 167 -26.80 -29.38 -9.28
C ARG A 167 -27.56 -29.24 -7.96
N SER A 168 -27.36 -28.13 -7.25
CA SER A 168 -28.09 -27.85 -6.01
C SER A 168 -29.60 -27.82 -6.23
N THR A 169 -30.03 -27.21 -7.33
CA THR A 169 -31.44 -27.14 -7.75
C THR A 169 -31.98 -28.53 -8.10
N GLU A 170 -31.25 -29.30 -8.91
CA GLU A 170 -31.64 -30.66 -9.29
C GLU A 170 -31.77 -31.61 -8.08
N MET A 171 -30.94 -31.41 -7.05
CA MET A 171 -30.97 -32.20 -5.82
C MET A 171 -32.00 -31.69 -4.80
N GLY A 172 -32.67 -30.56 -5.05
CA GLY A 172 -33.59 -29.92 -4.09
C GLY A 172 -32.90 -29.46 -2.81
N LYS A 173 -31.60 -29.14 -2.89
CA LYS A 173 -30.77 -28.72 -1.75
C LYS A 173 -30.35 -27.26 -1.90
N GLY A 174 -29.95 -26.64 -0.78
CA GLY A 174 -29.50 -25.26 -0.76
C GLY A 174 -28.02 -25.09 -1.13
N VAL A 175 -27.67 -23.83 -1.38
CA VAL A 175 -26.31 -23.33 -1.57
C VAL A 175 -25.91 -22.53 -0.34
N LEU A 176 -24.77 -22.86 0.27
CA LEU A 176 -24.16 -22.09 1.35
C LEU A 176 -23.10 -21.16 0.75
N TYR A 177 -23.20 -19.86 1.02
CA TYR A 177 -22.23 -18.85 0.60
C TYR A 177 -21.57 -18.21 1.82
N VAL A 178 -20.26 -18.36 1.97
CA VAL A 178 -19.49 -17.81 3.08
C VAL A 178 -18.59 -16.68 2.56
N PRO A 179 -18.81 -15.41 2.95
CA PRO A 179 -18.10 -14.25 2.41
C PRO A 179 -16.71 -13.98 3.00
N GLY A 180 -16.13 -14.96 3.71
CA GLY A 180 -14.89 -14.79 4.50
C GLY A 180 -15.16 -14.50 5.97
N VAL A 181 -14.08 -14.18 6.70
CA VAL A 181 -14.10 -13.88 8.16
C VAL A 181 -13.58 -12.49 8.51
N GLN A 182 -13.31 -11.64 7.52
CA GLN A 182 -12.95 -10.23 7.72
C GLN A 182 -14.17 -9.31 7.60
N ASP A 183 -14.01 -8.06 7.99
CA ASP A 183 -15.07 -7.05 7.86
C ASP A 183 -15.11 -6.47 6.43
N ILE A 184 -16.04 -5.55 6.18
CA ILE A 184 -16.29 -4.96 4.85
C ILE A 184 -15.18 -4.01 4.37
N ASP A 185 -14.26 -3.62 5.25
CA ASP A 185 -13.08 -2.82 4.91
C ASP A 185 -11.99 -3.64 4.20
N ASP A 186 -12.04 -4.98 4.30
CA ASP A 186 -11.17 -5.86 3.55
C ASP A 186 -11.60 -5.94 2.07
N ILE A 187 -10.63 -5.74 1.19
CA ILE A 187 -10.84 -5.70 -0.26
C ILE A 187 -11.40 -7.03 -0.79
N GLN A 188 -11.07 -8.16 -0.17
CA GLN A 188 -11.59 -9.48 -0.57
C GLN A 188 -13.06 -9.62 -0.19
N THR A 189 -13.47 -9.10 0.97
CA THR A 189 -14.88 -9.07 1.39
C THR A 189 -15.72 -8.23 0.44
N ILE A 190 -15.21 -7.06 0.02
CA ILE A 190 -15.87 -6.22 -1.00
C ILE A 190 -16.03 -6.98 -2.32
N ALA A 191 -14.98 -7.65 -2.79
CA ALA A 191 -15.04 -8.47 -4.00
C ALA A 191 -16.04 -9.64 -3.85
N SER A 192 -16.14 -10.22 -2.66
CA SER A 192 -17.11 -11.27 -2.34
C SER A 192 -18.55 -10.79 -2.55
N MET A 193 -18.88 -9.58 -2.12
CA MET A 193 -20.23 -9.03 -2.31
C MET A 193 -20.65 -8.94 -3.78
N ILE A 194 -19.70 -8.65 -4.68
CA ILE A 194 -19.96 -8.61 -6.13
C ILE A 194 -20.29 -10.02 -6.65
N ILE A 195 -19.54 -11.02 -6.20
CA ILE A 195 -19.78 -12.43 -6.57
C ILE A 195 -21.11 -12.92 -5.98
N LEU A 196 -21.38 -12.60 -4.71
CA LEU A 196 -22.64 -12.90 -4.02
C LEU A 196 -23.85 -12.37 -4.80
N GLY A 197 -23.81 -11.13 -5.31
CA GLY A 197 -24.91 -10.59 -6.10
C GLY A 197 -25.21 -11.43 -7.35
N LYS A 198 -24.19 -11.99 -8.01
CA LYS A 198 -24.37 -12.88 -9.16
C LYS A 198 -24.88 -14.26 -8.73
N VAL A 199 -24.37 -14.83 -7.64
CA VAL A 199 -24.88 -16.07 -7.04
C VAL A 199 -26.35 -15.92 -6.68
N ALA A 200 -26.72 -14.84 -5.99
CA ALA A 200 -28.08 -14.54 -5.56
C ALA A 200 -29.05 -14.39 -6.75
N ARG A 201 -28.65 -13.72 -7.84
CA ARG A 201 -29.44 -13.66 -9.08
C ARG A 201 -29.70 -15.05 -9.67
N MET A 202 -28.69 -15.93 -9.65
CA MET A 202 -28.82 -17.28 -10.18
C MET A 202 -29.69 -18.17 -9.30
N THR A 203 -29.47 -18.17 -7.98
CA THR A 203 -30.30 -18.94 -7.04
C THR A 203 -31.75 -18.46 -7.07
N ALA A 204 -32.01 -17.16 -7.20
CA ALA A 204 -33.37 -16.63 -7.33
C ALA A 204 -34.04 -17.07 -8.64
N LYS A 205 -33.31 -17.10 -9.75
CA LYS A 205 -33.82 -17.56 -11.05
C LYS A 205 -34.16 -19.05 -11.03
N TYR A 206 -33.31 -19.87 -10.39
CA TYR A 206 -33.48 -21.31 -10.30
C TYR A 206 -34.30 -21.78 -9.10
N GLU A 207 -34.82 -20.85 -8.29
CA GLU A 207 -35.56 -21.16 -7.06
C GLU A 207 -34.76 -22.02 -6.07
N THR A 208 -33.43 -21.85 -6.05
CA THR A 208 -32.52 -22.57 -5.16
C THR A 208 -32.43 -21.86 -3.80
N PRO A 209 -32.57 -22.56 -2.66
CA PRO A 209 -32.34 -21.96 -1.36
C PRO A 209 -30.89 -21.44 -1.23
N LEU A 210 -30.73 -20.20 -0.77
CA LEU A 210 -29.42 -19.57 -0.54
C LEU A 210 -29.28 -19.24 0.94
N LEU A 211 -28.18 -19.68 1.55
CA LEU A 211 -27.83 -19.38 2.94
C LEU A 211 -26.52 -18.62 3.00
N VAL A 212 -26.51 -17.45 3.64
CA VAL A 212 -25.35 -16.55 3.73
C VAL A 212 -25.09 -16.20 5.20
N PRO A 213 -24.32 -17.02 5.94
CA PRO A 213 -23.82 -16.62 7.24
C PRO A 213 -22.84 -15.45 7.08
N ALA A 214 -22.97 -14.44 7.94
CA ALA A 214 -22.07 -13.29 8.02
C ALA A 214 -21.40 -13.24 9.40
N ASN A 215 -20.11 -12.93 9.39
CA ASN A 215 -19.25 -12.81 10.57
C ASN A 215 -19.33 -11.42 11.23
N SER A 216 -19.74 -10.37 10.51
CA SER A 216 -19.87 -9.03 11.10
C SER A 216 -21.25 -8.43 10.81
N PRO A 217 -21.74 -7.50 11.65
CA PRO A 217 -22.97 -6.76 11.38
C PRO A 217 -22.90 -5.92 10.09
N ALA A 218 -21.73 -5.39 9.75
CA ALA A 218 -21.55 -4.60 8.53
C ALA A 218 -21.61 -5.47 7.28
N VAL A 219 -20.92 -6.62 7.29
CA VAL A 219 -21.00 -7.62 6.21
C VAL A 219 -22.43 -8.15 6.07
N TYR A 220 -23.11 -8.43 7.18
CA TYR A 220 -24.53 -8.80 7.16
C TYR A 220 -25.39 -7.76 6.44
N THR A 221 -25.25 -6.48 6.80
CA THR A 221 -26.07 -5.40 6.25
C THR A 221 -25.86 -5.27 4.73
N VAL A 222 -24.61 -5.34 4.28
CA VAL A 222 -24.28 -5.25 2.86
C VAL A 222 -24.74 -6.50 2.11
N ALA A 223 -24.50 -7.69 2.65
CA ALA A 223 -24.91 -8.94 2.04
C ALA A 223 -26.44 -9.04 1.90
N ASP A 224 -27.19 -8.61 2.92
CA ASP A 224 -28.66 -8.58 2.91
C ASP A 224 -29.20 -7.72 1.76
N GLU A 225 -28.70 -6.48 1.64
CA GLU A 225 -29.10 -5.58 0.55
C GLU A 225 -28.64 -6.06 -0.84
N VAL A 226 -27.46 -6.69 -0.94
CA VAL A 226 -27.00 -7.31 -2.19
C VAL A 226 -27.91 -8.46 -2.61
N VAL A 227 -28.28 -9.35 -1.69
CA VAL A 227 -29.16 -10.49 -1.98
C VAL A 227 -30.56 -10.01 -2.32
N LYS A 228 -31.12 -9.09 -1.54
CA LYS A 228 -32.44 -8.50 -1.77
C LYS A 228 -32.52 -7.74 -3.10
N GLY A 229 -31.50 -6.95 -3.42
CA GLY A 229 -31.38 -6.26 -4.71
C GLY A 229 -31.29 -7.26 -5.87
N ALA A 230 -30.45 -8.28 -5.73
CA ALA A 230 -30.30 -9.34 -6.73
C ALA A 230 -31.61 -10.11 -7.02
N TYR A 231 -32.41 -10.41 -5.99
CA TYR A 231 -33.72 -11.04 -6.15
C TYR A 231 -34.72 -10.10 -6.83
N SER A 232 -34.67 -8.81 -6.50
CA SER A 232 -35.52 -7.78 -7.12
C SER A 232 -35.19 -7.58 -8.60
N ASP A 233 -33.90 -7.54 -8.96
CA ASP A 233 -33.41 -7.37 -10.33
C ASP A 233 -33.92 -8.44 -11.30
N VAL A 234 -34.16 -9.67 -10.80
CA VAL A 234 -34.69 -10.79 -11.59
C VAL A 234 -36.21 -10.95 -11.47
N GLY A 235 -36.89 -10.01 -10.83
CA GLY A 235 -38.35 -10.01 -10.68
C GLY A 235 -38.88 -11.03 -9.67
N ARG A 236 -38.05 -11.48 -8.72
CA ARG A 236 -38.35 -12.49 -7.69
C ARG A 236 -38.27 -11.93 -6.28
N ALA A 237 -38.69 -10.68 -6.09
CA ALA A 237 -38.69 -10.01 -4.79
C ALA A 237 -39.58 -10.74 -3.75
N ASP A 238 -40.59 -11.46 -4.21
CA ASP A 238 -41.50 -12.30 -3.41
C ASP A 238 -40.82 -13.57 -2.86
N ALA A 239 -39.80 -14.09 -3.56
CA ALA A 239 -39.03 -15.25 -3.13
C ALA A 239 -37.93 -14.90 -2.11
N TYR A 240 -37.65 -13.61 -1.91
CA TYR A 240 -36.68 -13.16 -0.93
C TYR A 240 -37.14 -13.49 0.50
N ARG A 241 -36.26 -14.07 1.31
CA ARG A 241 -36.50 -14.30 2.73
C ARG A 241 -35.43 -13.59 3.53
N ALA A 242 -35.84 -12.84 4.55
CA ALA A 242 -34.93 -12.17 5.48
C ALA A 242 -33.99 -13.16 6.20
N ASP A 243 -34.40 -14.42 6.33
CA ASP A 243 -33.59 -15.47 6.94
C ASP A 243 -32.48 -16.02 6.03
N ASN A 244 -32.40 -15.59 4.76
CA ASN A 244 -31.37 -16.05 3.82
C ASN A 244 -29.98 -15.57 4.24
N VAL A 245 -29.89 -14.34 4.77
CA VAL A 245 -28.64 -13.75 5.27
C VAL A 245 -28.74 -13.66 6.80
N ARG A 246 -27.72 -14.13 7.52
CA ARG A 246 -27.76 -14.15 8.99
C ARG A 246 -26.44 -13.69 9.58
N TYR A 247 -26.49 -12.70 10.44
CA TYR A 247 -25.38 -12.42 11.35
C TYR A 247 -25.30 -13.53 12.40
N ILE A 248 -24.11 -14.10 12.58
CA ILE A 248 -23.89 -15.21 13.51
C ILE A 248 -23.10 -14.73 14.73
N THR A 249 -21.83 -14.36 14.53
CA THR A 249 -20.94 -13.83 15.56
C THR A 249 -19.65 -13.33 14.89
N SER A 250 -18.99 -12.34 15.49
CA SER A 250 -17.68 -11.85 15.05
C SER A 250 -16.50 -12.63 15.63
N GLU A 251 -16.75 -13.54 16.57
CA GLU A 251 -15.73 -14.44 17.08
C GLU A 251 -15.45 -15.56 16.07
N GLN A 252 -14.27 -15.51 15.44
CA GLN A 252 -13.89 -16.33 14.28
C GLN A 252 -14.20 -17.82 14.45
N PHE A 253 -13.76 -18.48 15.53
CA PHE A 253 -13.98 -19.92 15.69
C PHE A 253 -15.41 -20.27 16.14
N ALA A 254 -16.11 -19.36 16.82
CA ALA A 254 -17.52 -19.53 17.11
C ALA A 254 -18.36 -19.42 15.83
N TYR A 255 -17.99 -18.52 14.92
CA TYR A 255 -18.57 -18.39 13.59
C TYR A 255 -18.38 -19.69 12.81
N VAL A 256 -17.17 -20.23 12.77
CA VAL A 256 -16.85 -21.48 12.06
C VAL A 256 -17.61 -22.67 12.64
N ALA A 257 -17.69 -22.79 13.97
CA ALA A 257 -18.47 -23.84 14.62
C ALA A 257 -19.96 -23.78 14.22
N ALA A 258 -20.53 -22.58 14.15
CA ALA A 258 -21.91 -22.39 13.72
C ALA A 258 -22.11 -22.75 12.24
N VAL A 259 -21.20 -22.32 11.35
CA VAL A 259 -21.26 -22.65 9.92
C VAL A 259 -21.08 -24.16 9.68
N ASN A 260 -20.17 -24.81 10.41
CA ASN A 260 -20.03 -26.27 10.39
C ASN A 260 -21.32 -26.97 10.85
N GLY A 261 -21.94 -26.47 11.92
CA GLY A 261 -23.25 -26.96 12.38
C GLY A 261 -24.35 -26.78 11.34
N MET A 262 -24.33 -25.71 10.54
CA MET A 262 -25.24 -25.53 9.40
C MET A 262 -24.98 -26.56 8.31
N MET A 263 -23.73 -26.78 7.91
CA MET A 263 -23.39 -27.78 6.89
C MET A 263 -23.83 -29.18 7.31
N LEU A 264 -23.57 -29.58 8.55
CA LEU A 264 -23.94 -30.91 9.06
C LEU A 264 -25.45 -31.13 9.14
N ARG A 265 -26.21 -30.11 9.54
CA ARG A 265 -27.67 -30.19 9.72
C ARG A 265 -28.43 -30.01 8.42
N ASP A 266 -28.11 -28.98 7.66
CA ASP A 266 -28.89 -28.54 6.50
C ASP A 266 -28.39 -29.22 5.20
N ARG A 267 -27.17 -29.78 5.22
CA ARG A 267 -26.53 -30.55 4.15
C ARG A 267 -26.68 -29.90 2.76
N PRO A 268 -26.22 -28.64 2.59
CA PRO A 268 -26.24 -27.97 1.29
C PRO A 268 -25.55 -28.82 0.22
N ALA A 269 -26.01 -28.72 -1.02
CA ALA A 269 -25.37 -29.43 -2.12
C ALA A 269 -24.10 -28.73 -2.60
N ALA A 270 -23.99 -27.42 -2.38
CA ALA A 270 -22.84 -26.61 -2.76
C ALA A 270 -22.43 -25.65 -1.63
N ASN A 271 -21.13 -25.59 -1.36
CA ASN A 271 -20.50 -24.62 -0.46
C ASN A 271 -19.58 -23.70 -1.25
N LEU A 272 -19.83 -22.39 -1.17
CA LEU A 272 -19.06 -21.35 -1.83
C LEU A 272 -18.30 -20.55 -0.76
N PHE A 273 -16.99 -20.73 -0.69
CA PHE A 273 -16.12 -20.05 0.27
C PHE A 273 -15.33 -18.94 -0.43
N LEU A 274 -15.85 -17.72 -0.44
CA LEU A 274 -15.34 -16.64 -1.28
C LEU A 274 -15.06 -15.41 -0.43
N GLY A 275 -13.80 -15.13 -0.11
CA GLY A 275 -13.44 -14.03 0.79
C GLY A 275 -12.04 -14.15 1.39
N ALA A 276 -11.80 -13.34 2.42
CA ALA A 276 -10.60 -13.46 3.25
C ALA A 276 -10.78 -14.59 4.27
N PHE A 277 -9.95 -15.62 4.16
CA PHE A 277 -9.94 -16.75 5.09
C PHE A 277 -8.56 -16.95 5.72
N PHE A 278 -8.53 -17.58 6.89
CA PHE A 278 -7.34 -17.88 7.69
C PHE A 278 -7.38 -19.35 8.15
N ALA A 279 -7.03 -19.61 9.42
CA ALA A 279 -6.90 -20.94 9.99
C ALA A 279 -8.16 -21.82 9.86
N GLU A 280 -9.34 -21.21 9.68
CA GLU A 280 -10.61 -21.90 9.52
C GLU A 280 -10.83 -22.54 8.15
N SER A 281 -10.00 -22.22 7.15
CA SER A 281 -10.15 -22.71 5.77
C SER A 281 -10.34 -24.22 5.71
N LEU A 282 -9.49 -24.96 6.41
CA LEU A 282 -9.55 -26.43 6.43
C LEU A 282 -10.74 -26.95 7.24
N LEU A 283 -11.12 -26.28 8.34
CA LEU A 283 -12.27 -26.69 9.16
C LEU A 283 -13.59 -26.58 8.38
N LEU A 284 -13.74 -25.52 7.60
CA LEU A 284 -14.89 -25.32 6.72
C LEU A 284 -14.86 -26.31 5.55
N ALA A 285 -13.69 -26.46 4.92
CA ALA A 285 -13.53 -27.33 3.76
C ALA A 285 -13.80 -28.81 4.11
N GLU A 286 -13.15 -29.36 5.12
CA GLU A 286 -13.30 -30.75 5.55
C GLU A 286 -14.76 -31.09 5.90
N THR A 287 -15.44 -30.20 6.64
CA THR A 287 -16.85 -30.40 7.00
C THR A 287 -17.74 -30.44 5.75
N GLY A 288 -17.48 -29.56 4.77
CA GLY A 288 -18.22 -29.58 3.51
C GLY A 288 -17.99 -30.87 2.73
N HIS A 289 -16.75 -31.36 2.69
CA HIS A 289 -16.37 -32.62 2.06
C HIS A 289 -17.09 -33.81 2.72
N GLU A 290 -17.11 -33.85 4.05
CA GLU A 290 -17.83 -34.87 4.83
C GLU A 290 -19.34 -34.88 4.53
N THR A 291 -19.93 -33.70 4.26
CA THR A 291 -21.35 -33.62 3.89
C THR A 291 -21.65 -34.02 2.43
N GLY A 292 -20.60 -34.15 1.59
CA GLY A 292 -20.69 -34.48 0.17
C GLY A 292 -21.10 -33.31 -0.72
N ALA A 293 -20.90 -32.07 -0.25
CA ALA A 293 -21.19 -30.87 -1.03
C ALA A 293 -20.08 -30.61 -2.06
N ILE A 294 -20.42 -30.09 -3.25
CA ILE A 294 -19.41 -29.50 -4.14
C ILE A 294 -18.88 -28.22 -3.49
N GLN A 295 -17.57 -28.02 -3.53
CA GLN A 295 -16.92 -26.91 -2.84
C GLN A 295 -16.13 -26.06 -3.82
N ILE A 296 -16.45 -24.76 -3.82
CA ILE A 296 -15.76 -23.76 -4.62
C ILE A 296 -15.23 -22.70 -3.67
N ALA A 297 -13.91 -22.58 -3.62
CA ALA A 297 -13.23 -21.64 -2.77
C ALA A 297 -12.57 -20.51 -3.56
N GLY A 298 -12.27 -19.41 -2.89
CA GLY A 298 -11.51 -18.30 -3.47
C GLY A 298 -11.02 -17.35 -2.39
N THR A 299 -9.72 -17.11 -2.39
CA THR A 299 -9.06 -16.18 -1.47
C THR A 299 -7.77 -15.63 -2.10
N ALA A 300 -7.40 -14.41 -1.71
CA ALA A 300 -6.11 -13.81 -2.02
C ALA A 300 -5.05 -14.09 -0.93
N ASN A 301 -5.42 -14.74 0.17
CA ASN A 301 -4.49 -15.06 1.25
C ASN A 301 -3.59 -16.24 0.86
N VAL A 302 -2.35 -15.94 0.49
CA VAL A 302 -1.39 -16.90 -0.06
C VAL A 302 -1.15 -18.11 0.84
N HIS A 303 -1.14 -17.90 2.17
CA HIS A 303 -0.92 -18.95 3.15
C HIS A 303 -2.09 -19.93 3.30
N GLN A 304 -3.29 -19.59 2.83
CA GLN A 304 -4.47 -20.46 2.93
C GLN A 304 -4.82 -21.20 1.65
N LEU A 305 -4.31 -20.72 0.51
CA LEU A 305 -4.53 -21.35 -0.79
C LEU A 305 -4.23 -22.86 -0.80
N PRO A 306 -3.15 -23.38 -0.19
CA PRO A 306 -2.88 -24.82 -0.20
C PRO A 306 -4.00 -25.66 0.42
N PHE A 307 -4.67 -25.17 1.46
CA PHE A 307 -5.76 -25.90 2.11
C PHE A 307 -6.97 -25.99 1.20
N PHE A 308 -7.38 -24.89 0.57
CA PHE A 308 -8.52 -24.90 -0.35
C PHE A 308 -8.22 -25.67 -1.63
N VAL A 309 -7.01 -25.57 -2.18
CA VAL A 309 -6.61 -26.32 -3.39
C VAL A 309 -6.70 -27.84 -3.15
N VAL A 310 -6.38 -28.31 -1.95
CA VAL A 310 -6.43 -29.74 -1.62
C VAL A 310 -7.83 -30.19 -1.20
N ALA A 311 -8.59 -29.34 -0.50
CA ALA A 311 -9.86 -29.73 0.13
C ALA A 311 -11.12 -29.31 -0.66
N CYS A 312 -11.01 -28.52 -1.73
CA CYS A 312 -12.15 -28.08 -2.54
C CYS A 312 -12.01 -28.50 -4.01
N ASP A 313 -13.15 -28.71 -4.69
CA ASP A 313 -13.17 -29.11 -6.11
C ASP A 313 -12.59 -28.03 -7.03
N TYR A 314 -12.84 -26.76 -6.71
CA TYR A 314 -12.29 -25.62 -7.42
C TYR A 314 -11.82 -24.53 -6.46
N THR A 315 -10.67 -23.92 -6.76
CA THR A 315 -10.14 -22.78 -5.99
C THR A 315 -9.71 -21.65 -6.91
N LEU A 316 -10.25 -20.44 -6.65
CA LEU A 316 -9.78 -19.20 -7.25
C LEU A 316 -8.51 -18.74 -6.51
N ILE A 317 -7.41 -18.63 -7.25
CA ILE A 317 -6.09 -18.40 -6.67
C ILE A 317 -5.71 -16.92 -6.78
N GLY A 318 -5.55 -16.24 -5.65
CA GLY A 318 -4.90 -14.92 -5.63
C GLY A 318 -5.65 -13.89 -6.48
N GLU A 319 -5.01 -13.44 -7.56
CA GLU A 319 -5.57 -12.46 -8.49
C GLU A 319 -6.81 -12.94 -9.24
N GLU A 320 -6.99 -14.26 -9.41
CA GLU A 320 -8.20 -14.80 -10.04
C GLU A 320 -9.46 -14.45 -9.25
N TYR A 321 -9.33 -14.37 -7.92
CA TYR A 321 -10.42 -13.97 -7.04
C TYR A 321 -10.83 -12.51 -7.28
N TYR A 322 -9.87 -11.58 -7.39
CA TYR A 322 -10.17 -10.18 -7.70
C TYR A 322 -10.70 -10.01 -9.13
N ALA A 323 -10.15 -10.78 -10.08
CA ALA A 323 -10.60 -10.78 -11.47
C ALA A 323 -12.03 -11.29 -11.61
N ALA A 324 -12.50 -12.21 -10.76
CA ALA A 324 -13.84 -12.78 -10.82
C ALA A 324 -14.94 -11.70 -10.87
N SER A 325 -14.79 -10.61 -10.10
CA SER A 325 -15.72 -9.48 -10.11
C SER A 325 -15.84 -8.81 -11.50
N ALA A 326 -14.72 -8.61 -12.19
CA ALA A 326 -14.65 -8.04 -13.53
C ALA A 326 -15.28 -8.99 -14.57
N TYR A 327 -15.01 -10.30 -14.46
CA TYR A 327 -15.58 -11.30 -15.35
C TYR A 327 -17.10 -11.43 -15.22
N LEU A 328 -17.62 -11.40 -13.99
CA LEU A 328 -19.04 -11.60 -13.72
C LEU A 328 -19.88 -10.37 -14.07
N SER A 329 -19.40 -9.18 -13.74
CA SER A 329 -20.11 -7.92 -14.04
C SER A 329 -20.07 -7.57 -15.53
N LYS A 330 -19.04 -8.02 -16.25
CA LYS A 330 -18.71 -7.56 -17.62
C LYS A 330 -18.59 -6.04 -17.71
N ASP A 331 -18.29 -5.38 -16.59
CA ASP A 331 -18.12 -3.93 -16.53
C ASP A 331 -16.84 -3.53 -17.28
N ALA A 332 -16.97 -2.59 -18.22
CA ALA A 332 -15.88 -2.16 -19.08
C ALA A 332 -14.69 -1.59 -18.27
N LYS A 333 -14.95 -0.87 -17.18
CA LYS A 333 -13.91 -0.27 -16.34
C LYS A 333 -13.14 -1.35 -15.58
N LEU A 334 -13.84 -2.33 -15.02
CA LEU A 334 -13.20 -3.44 -14.32
C LEU A 334 -12.37 -4.31 -15.28
N LEU A 335 -12.90 -4.62 -16.47
CA LEU A 335 -12.16 -5.37 -17.50
C LEU A 335 -10.95 -4.59 -18.03
N GLY A 336 -11.09 -3.28 -18.25
CA GLY A 336 -9.99 -2.42 -18.67
C GLY A 336 -8.87 -2.33 -17.63
N SER A 337 -9.24 -2.20 -16.35
CA SER A 337 -8.29 -2.22 -15.22
C SER A 337 -7.55 -3.56 -15.13
N LEU A 338 -8.28 -4.68 -15.25
CA LEU A 338 -7.70 -6.02 -15.28
C LEU A 338 -6.66 -6.15 -16.41
N LYS A 339 -7.02 -5.73 -17.62
CA LYS A 339 -6.09 -5.78 -18.77
C LYS A 339 -4.84 -4.92 -18.56
N ALA A 340 -5.00 -3.75 -17.96
CA ALA A 340 -3.88 -2.88 -17.63
C ALA A 340 -2.93 -3.52 -16.62
N SER A 341 -3.48 -4.09 -15.55
CA SER A 341 -2.73 -4.82 -14.52
C SER A 341 -1.92 -5.96 -15.11
N ASP A 342 -2.54 -6.80 -15.94
CA ASP A 342 -1.86 -7.92 -16.61
C ASP A 342 -0.73 -7.44 -17.54
N THR A 343 -0.97 -6.36 -18.28
CA THR A 343 0.02 -5.79 -19.20
C THR A 343 1.24 -5.26 -18.43
N VAL A 344 1.01 -4.61 -17.29
CA VAL A 344 2.08 -4.06 -16.44
C VAL A 344 2.90 -5.18 -15.82
N LYS A 345 2.24 -6.24 -15.34
CA LYS A 345 2.95 -7.41 -14.79
C LYS A 345 3.85 -8.05 -15.85
N ILE A 346 3.34 -8.24 -17.07
CA ILE A 346 4.16 -8.77 -18.18
C ILE A 346 5.35 -7.85 -18.46
N ALA A 347 5.12 -6.53 -18.57
CA ALA A 347 6.19 -5.56 -18.81
C ALA A 347 7.24 -5.56 -17.68
N LEU A 348 6.79 -5.71 -16.42
CA LEU A 348 7.66 -5.77 -15.24
C LEU A 348 8.48 -7.06 -15.24
N VAL A 349 7.89 -8.22 -15.54
CA VAL A 349 8.62 -9.50 -15.68
C VAL A 349 9.67 -9.40 -16.78
N VAL A 350 9.32 -8.86 -17.95
CA VAL A 350 10.28 -8.65 -19.04
C VAL A 350 11.41 -7.71 -18.60
N THR A 351 11.07 -6.62 -17.90
CA THR A 351 12.05 -5.65 -17.40
C THR A 351 13.00 -6.29 -16.40
N ILE A 352 12.50 -7.12 -15.47
CA ILE A 352 13.34 -7.85 -14.50
C ILE A 352 14.28 -8.82 -15.21
N VAL A 353 13.78 -9.58 -16.19
CA VAL A 353 14.62 -10.52 -16.95
C VAL A 353 15.72 -9.78 -17.71
N VAL A 354 15.37 -8.69 -18.42
CA VAL A 354 16.33 -7.87 -19.15
C VAL A 354 17.35 -7.22 -18.21
N ALA A 355 16.90 -6.65 -17.09
CA ALA A 355 17.78 -6.04 -16.09
C ALA A 355 18.75 -7.06 -15.51
N SER A 356 18.29 -8.27 -15.22
CA SER A 356 19.13 -9.36 -14.69
C SER A 356 20.22 -9.77 -15.69
N ILE A 357 19.88 -9.87 -16.99
CA ILE A 357 20.84 -10.18 -18.05
C ILE A 357 21.87 -9.05 -18.20
N LEU A 358 21.41 -7.80 -18.29
CA LEU A 358 22.30 -6.64 -18.43
C LEU A 358 23.26 -6.51 -17.24
N LEU A 359 22.76 -6.71 -16.03
CA LEU A 359 23.57 -6.69 -14.81
C LEU A 359 24.64 -7.80 -14.84
N THR A 360 24.28 -9.00 -15.30
CA THR A 360 25.23 -10.12 -15.47
C THR A 360 26.32 -9.80 -16.50
N LEU A 361 26.00 -9.01 -17.53
CA LEU A 361 26.94 -8.54 -18.55
C LEU A 361 27.78 -7.32 -18.12
N GLY A 362 27.63 -6.85 -16.88
CA GLY A 362 28.34 -5.68 -16.36
C GLY A 362 27.77 -4.33 -16.82
N LEU A 363 26.53 -4.29 -17.28
CA LEU A 363 25.81 -3.06 -17.65
C LEU A 363 24.75 -2.74 -16.58
N PRO A 364 25.11 -2.03 -15.49
CA PRO A 364 24.24 -1.84 -14.33
C PRO A 364 23.15 -0.78 -14.54
N GLY A 365 23.19 0.01 -15.61
CA GLY A 365 22.36 1.23 -15.75
C GLY A 365 20.85 1.01 -15.60
N LEU A 366 20.31 -0.13 -16.05
CA LEU A 366 18.88 -0.44 -15.84
C LEU A 366 18.58 -0.82 -14.38
N ALA A 367 19.50 -1.53 -13.72
CA ALA A 367 19.36 -1.87 -12.30
C ALA A 367 19.52 -0.61 -11.42
N GLU A 368 20.48 0.26 -11.73
CA GLU A 368 20.68 1.55 -11.07
C GLU A 368 19.46 2.47 -11.20
N PHE A 369 18.78 2.46 -12.35
CA PHE A 369 17.53 3.20 -12.51
C PHE A 369 16.44 2.76 -11.53
N PHE A 370 16.38 1.47 -11.16
CA PHE A 370 15.42 0.94 -10.20
C PHE A 370 15.95 0.88 -8.76
N ALA A 371 17.25 1.11 -8.55
CA ALA A 371 17.85 1.25 -7.23
C ALA A 371 17.48 2.64 -6.69
N THR A 372 16.28 2.78 -6.13
CA THR A 372 15.92 3.96 -5.33
C THR A 372 16.80 4.00 -4.07
N GLN A 373 17.48 5.14 -3.86
CA GLN A 373 18.19 5.47 -2.62
C GLN A 373 17.22 5.89 -1.51
#